data_AF-A0AAN6EB93-F1
#
_entry.id   AF-A0AAN6EB93-F1
#
_cell.length_a   1.000
_cell.length_b   1.000
_cell.length_c   1.000
_cell.angle_alpha   90.00
_cell.angle_beta   90.00
_cell.angle_gamma   90.00
#
_symmetry.space_group_name_H-M   'P 1'
#
loop_
_entity.id
_entity.type
_entity.pdbx_description
1 polymer ?
#
loop_
_entity_poly.entity_id
_entity_poly.type
_entity_poly.pdbx_seq_one_letter_code
_entity_poly.pdbx_strand_id
1 'polypeptide(L)' 'MVVLCTSDPDSANTAASLSVNVGSMADPKEFPGMAHFLEHMLFMGSAKYPTENEYTEYIANNL' A
#
# COMPACT_ATOMS: atom_id res chain seq x y z
N MET A 1 7.82 6.33 -13.67
CA MET A 1 6.95 5.22 -13.20
C MET A 1 7.00 4.13 -14.26
N VAL A 2 7.38 2.92 -13.89
CA VAL A 2 7.35 1.75 -14.79
C VAL A 2 6.11 0.94 -14.44
N VAL A 3 5.37 0.48 -15.44
CA VAL A 3 4.11 -0.24 -15.26
C VAL A 3 4.18 -1.55 -16.04
N LEU A 4 3.77 -2.63 -15.39
CA LEU A 4 3.56 -3.94 -16.00
C LEU A 4 2.08 -4.28 -15.84
N CYS A 5 1.41 -4.57 -16.96
CA CYS A 5 0.02 -5.00 -16.96
C CYS A 5 -0.07 -6.45 -17.44
N THR A 6 -0.89 -7.25 -16.76
CA THR A 6 -1.22 -8.62 -17.16
C THR A 6 -2.71 -8.73 -17.42
N SER A 7 -3.11 -9.61 -18.35
CA SER A 7 -4.51 -9.91 -18.65
C SER A 7 -4.70 -11.41 -18.60
N ASP A 8 -5.54 -11.85 -17.67
CA ASP A 8 -5.91 -13.25 -17.47
C ASP A 8 -7.44 -13.32 -17.29
N PRO A 9 -8.19 -13.65 -18.35
CA PRO A 9 -9.66 -13.72 -18.29
C PRO A 9 -10.20 -14.83 -17.38
N ASP A 10 -9.40 -15.84 -17.05
CA ASP A 10 -9.81 -17.00 -16.28
C ASP A 10 -9.45 -16.89 -14.79
N SER A 11 -8.75 -15.82 -14.40
CA SER A 11 -8.36 -15.60 -13.01
C SER A 11 -9.57 -15.31 -12.12
N ALA A 12 -9.70 -16.07 -11.03
CA ALA A 12 -10.72 -15.84 -10.02
C ALA A 12 -10.47 -14.55 -9.20
N ASN A 13 -9.21 -14.08 -9.14
CA ASN A 13 -8.80 -12.93 -8.34
C ASN A 13 -8.00 -11.93 -9.18
N THR A 14 -8.07 -10.66 -8.80
CA THR A 14 -7.22 -9.59 -9.38
C THR A 14 -6.25 -9.07 -8.33
N ALA A 15 -5.07 -8.64 -8.75
CA ALA A 15 -4.07 -8.06 -7.86
C ALA A 15 -3.38 -6.85 -8.51
N ALA A 16 -2.92 -5.93 -7.66
CA ALA A 16 -2.06 -4.83 -8.03
C ALA A 16 -0.97 -4.67 -6.96
N SER A 17 0.21 -4.23 -7.37
CA SER A 17 1.31 -3.90 -6.46
C SER A 17 2.04 -2.64 -6.92
N LEU A 18 2.58 -1.90 -5.96
CA LEU A 18 3.39 -0.71 -6.20
C LEU A 18 4.63 -0.80 -5.34
N SER A 19 5.79 -0.54 -5.94
CA SER A 19 7.07 -0.47 -5.23
C SER A 19 7.63 0.94 -5.35
N VAL A 20 8.06 1.48 -4.22
CA VAL A 20 8.81 2.74 -4.14
C VAL A 20 10.25 2.37 -3.79
N ASN A 21 11.21 2.86 -4.58
CA ASN A 21 12.63 2.50 -4.42
C ASN A 21 13.31 3.30 -3.29
N VAL A 22 12.76 3.22 -2.08
CA VAL A 22 13.27 3.78 -0.83
C VAL A 22 12.83 2.88 0.33
N GLY A 23 13.53 2.92 1.46
CA GLY A 23 13.20 2.12 2.63
C GLY A 23 14.02 2.54 3.85
N SER A 24 14.12 1.65 4.84
CA SER A 24 14.77 1.94 6.14
C SER A 24 16.23 2.39 6.05
N MET A 25 16.95 2.04 4.97
CA MET A 25 18.31 2.55 4.72
C MET A 25 18.36 4.07 4.53
N ALA A 26 17.22 4.70 4.23
CA ALA A 26 17.07 6.14 4.09
C ALA A 26 16.42 6.81 5.33
N ASP A 27 16.20 6.05 6.41
CA ASP A 27 15.65 6.63 7.64
C ASP A 27 16.59 7.71 8.20
N PRO A 28 16.06 8.86 8.67
CA PRO A 28 16.85 9.82 9.42
C PRO A 28 17.45 9.17 10.67
N LYS A 29 18.67 9.57 11.04
CA LYS A 29 19.37 8.98 12.19
C LYS A 29 18.62 9.19 13.50
N GLU A 30 17.88 10.29 13.59
CA GLU A 30 17.05 10.68 14.73
C GLU A 30 15.76 9.86 14.83
N PHE A 31 15.34 9.21 13.74
CA PHE A 31 14.05 8.53 13.60
C PHE A 31 14.19 7.15 12.92
N PRO A 32 14.87 6.19 13.57
CA PRO A 32 14.94 4.83 13.05
C PRO A 32 13.53 4.21 12.94
N GLY A 33 13.23 3.57 11.82
CA GLY A 33 11.93 2.96 11.54
C GLY A 33 10.92 3.89 10.88
N MET A 34 11.31 5.10 10.46
CA MET A 34 10.40 6.05 9.81
C MET A 34 9.74 5.47 8.55
N ALA A 35 10.50 4.80 7.68
CA ALA A 35 9.96 4.20 6.47
C ALA A 35 8.89 3.13 6.78
N HIS A 36 9.15 2.29 7.78
CA HIS A 36 8.21 1.25 8.23
C HIS A 36 6.99 1.87 8.93
N PHE A 37 7.19 2.92 9.72
CA PHE A 37 6.07 3.66 10.31
C PHE A 37 5.18 4.27 9.22
N LEU A 38 5.77 4.90 8.20
CA LEU A 38 5.04 5.43 7.06
C LEU A 38 4.25 4.35 6.33
N GLU A 39 4.84 3.16 6.09
CA GLU A 39 4.16 2.01 5.49
C GLU A 39 2.87 1.67 6.24
N HIS A 40 2.91 1.62 7.58
CA HIS A 40 1.70 1.40 8.39
C HIS A 40 0.68 2.55 8.25
N MET A 41 1.14 3.80 8.24
CA MET A 41 0.23 4.97 8.19
C MET A 41 -0.55 5.05 6.88
N LEU A 42 -0.04 4.50 5.78
CA LEU A 42 -0.73 4.48 4.49
C LEU A 42 -2.07 3.73 4.52
N PHE A 43 -2.28 2.86 5.51
CA PHE A 43 -3.51 2.09 5.68
C PHE A 43 -4.51 2.72 6.65
N MET A 44 -4.24 3.92 7.18
CA MET A 44 -5.11 4.61 8.15
C MET A 44 -5.85 5.82 7.56
N GLY A 45 -6.12 5.80 6.25
CA GLY A 45 -6.92 6.80 5.56
C GLY A 45 -6.13 7.75 4.65
N SER A 46 -6.87 8.45 3.80
CA SER A 46 -6.37 9.39 2.80
C SER A 46 -7.34 10.56 2.61
N ALA A 47 -6.92 11.60 1.88
CA ALA A 47 -7.81 12.75 1.64
C ALA A 47 -9.13 12.38 0.95
N LYS A 48 -9.14 11.34 0.11
CA LYS A 48 -10.33 10.87 -0.60
C LYS A 48 -11.14 9.84 0.21
N TYR A 49 -10.45 9.01 0.98
CA TYR A 49 -11.03 7.96 1.83
C TYR A 49 -10.50 8.14 3.25
N PRO A 50 -11.09 9.06 4.04
CA PRO A 50 -10.50 9.53 5.30
C PRO A 50 -10.73 8.60 6.48
N THR A 51 -11.61 7.60 6.34
CA THR A 51 -11.95 6.66 7.40
C THR A 51 -10.82 5.65 7.57
N GLU A 52 -10.28 5.53 8.78
CA GLU A 52 -9.03 4.80 9.07
C GLU A 52 -9.02 3.38 8.51
N ASN A 53 -10.09 2.60 8.74
CA ASN A 53 -10.13 1.19 8.37
C ASN A 53 -10.82 0.90 7.03
N GLU A 54 -11.23 1.93 6.28
CA GLU A 54 -12.08 1.77 5.09
C GLU A 54 -11.43 0.89 4.03
N TYR A 55 -10.11 1.04 3.81
CA TYR A 55 -9.38 0.17 2.88
C TYR A 55 -9.40 -1.29 3.31
N THR A 56 -9.05 -1.57 4.57
CA THR A 56 -8.98 -2.95 5.10
C THR A 56 -10.36 -3.61 5.11
N GLU A 57 -11.39 -2.87 5.52
CA GLU A 57 -12.78 -3.35 5.49
C GLU A 57 -13.28 -3.59 4.07
N TYR A 58 -12.94 -2.71 3.12
CA TYR A 58 -13.27 -2.90 1.71
C TYR A 58 -12.66 -4.19 1.17
N ILE A 59 -11.37 -4.42 1.43
CA ILE A 59 -10.67 -5.64 1.00
C ILE A 59 -11.29 -6.88 1.66
N ALA A 60 -11.56 -6.85 2.96
CA ALA A 60 -12.16 -7.99 3.67
C ALA A 60 -13.59 -8.35 3.19
N ASN A 61 -14.35 -7.37 2.70
CA ASN A 61 -15.71 -7.59 2.21
C ASN A 61 -15.79 -7.96 0.72
N ASN A 62 -14.66 -7.93 -0.01
CA ASN A 62 -14.61 -8.18 -1.46
C ASN A 62 -13.52 -9.19 -1.88
N LEU A 63 -12.82 -9.79 -0.91
CA LEU A 63 -12.02 -11.01 -1.07
C LEU A 63 -12.86 -12.24 -0.72
#